data_AF-X1N1S1-F1
#
_entry.id   AF-X1N1S1-F1
#
_cell.length_a   1.000
_cell.length_b   1.000
_cell.length_c   1.000
_cell.angle_alpha   90.00
_cell.angle_beta   90.00
_cell.angle_gamma   90.00
#
_symmetry.space_group_name_H-M   'P 1'
#
loop_
_entity.id
_entity.type
_entity.pdbx_description
1 polymer ?
#
loop_
_entity_poly.entity_id
_entity_poly.type
_entity_poly.pdbx_seq_one_letter_code
_entity_poly.pdbx_strand_id
1 'polypeptide(L)'
;MKPLSKSSDEGKWVHSACAMCVGAPMKVKVRNGRIVEVKGEDIPGWNGKVCGKAISGIGARVYAPDRILYPLKRVGERGEARFARCTWEEVINAAAVILTLWVHTRLVAII
;
A
#
# COMPACT_ATOMS: atom_id res chain seq x y z
N MET A 1 -23.56 3.45 10.80
CA MET A 1 -22.93 4.03 9.58
C MET A 1 -23.62 5.35 9.28
N LYS A 2 -22.92 6.48 9.33
CA LYS A 2 -23.53 7.81 9.16
C LYS A 2 -23.84 8.03 7.67
N PRO A 3 -25.04 8.49 7.27
CA PRO A 3 -25.37 8.69 5.86
C PRO A 3 -24.50 9.81 5.28
N LEU A 4 -23.92 9.56 4.10
CA LEU A 4 -23.11 10.54 3.38
C LEU A 4 -24.07 11.61 2.82
N SER A 5 -23.89 12.86 3.26
CA SER A 5 -24.58 14.02 2.69
C SER A 5 -24.28 14.12 1.19
N LYS A 6 -25.31 14.36 0.36
CA LYS A 6 -25.16 14.53 -1.09
C LYS A 6 -24.23 15.73 -1.38
N SER A 7 -22.97 15.45 -1.71
CA SER A 7 -22.03 16.43 -2.24
C SER A 7 -22.18 16.51 -3.76
N SER A 8 -22.17 17.72 -4.32
CA SER A 8 -22.16 18.02 -5.77
C SER A 8 -20.87 17.63 -6.49
N ASP A 9 -19.84 17.17 -5.77
CA ASP A 9 -18.62 16.63 -6.35
C ASP A 9 -18.92 15.30 -7.07
N GLU A 10 -18.84 15.28 -8.39
CA GLU A 10 -19.00 14.07 -9.19
C GLU A 10 -17.83 13.08 -9.00
N GLY A 11 -16.68 13.55 -8.49
CA GLY A 11 -15.45 12.79 -8.33
C GLY A 11 -14.64 12.68 -9.62
N LYS A 12 -13.32 12.54 -9.47
CA LYS A 12 -12.35 12.45 -10.57
C LYS A 12 -11.91 11.00 -10.79
N TRP A 13 -11.86 10.57 -12.04
CA TRP A 13 -11.21 9.30 -12.42
C TRP A 13 -9.69 9.46 -12.38
N VAL A 14 -9.02 8.52 -11.73
CA VAL A 14 -7.55 8.45 -11.59
C VAL A 14 -7.09 7.09 -12.08
N HIS A 15 -6.18 7.10 -13.05
CA HIS A 15 -5.55 5.90 -13.60
C HIS A 15 -4.62 5.26 -12.56
N SER A 16 -4.63 3.93 -12.48
CA SER A 16 -3.93 3.18 -11.43
C SER A 16 -3.66 1.73 -11.87
N ALA A 17 -3.06 0.95 -10.97
CA ALA A 17 -2.80 -0.47 -11.17
C ALA A 17 -3.22 -1.26 -9.93
N CYS A 18 -3.92 -2.38 -10.15
CA CYS A 18 -4.43 -3.23 -9.09
C CYS A 18 -3.29 -3.99 -8.39
N ALA A 19 -3.02 -3.68 -7.12
CA ALA A 19 -1.98 -4.34 -6.33
C ALA A 19 -2.45 -5.60 -5.57
N MET A 20 -3.62 -6.17 -5.91
CA MET A 20 -4.16 -7.36 -5.20
C MET A 20 -3.55 -8.68 -5.68
N CYS A 21 -2.98 -8.72 -6.88
CA CYS A 21 -2.35 -9.89 -7.48
C CYS A 21 -1.30 -9.42 -8.50
N VAL A 22 -1.53 -9.61 -9.80
CA VAL A 22 -0.54 -9.40 -10.88
C VAL A 22 -0.49 -7.97 -11.47
N GLY A 23 -1.13 -6.95 -10.88
CA GLY A 23 -1.00 -5.59 -11.39
C GLY A 23 -1.97 -5.21 -12.51
N ALA A 24 -3.22 -5.68 -12.50
CA ALA A 24 -4.18 -5.37 -13.56
C ALA A 24 -4.41 -3.84 -13.72
N PRO A 25 -4.35 -3.28 -14.95
CA PRO A 25 -4.65 -1.88 -15.22
C PRO A 25 -6.08 -1.52 -14.79
N MET A 26 -6.23 -0.48 -13.98
CA MET A 26 -7.52 -0.05 -13.45
C MET A 26 -7.60 1.46 -13.30
N LYS A 27 -8.80 2.01 -13.21
CA LYS A 27 -9.04 3.38 -12.75
C LYS A 27 -9.94 3.38 -11.55
N VAL A 28 -9.71 4.36 -10.68
CA VAL A 28 -10.53 4.59 -9.49
C VAL A 28 -11.19 5.95 -9.57
N LYS A 29 -12.46 6.03 -9.19
CA LYS A 29 -13.15 7.31 -9.04
C LYS A 29 -12.92 7.80 -7.62
N VAL A 30 -12.33 8.98 -7.49
CA VAL A 30 -12.04 9.62 -6.20
C VAL A 30 -12.98 10.79 -6.00
N ARG A 31 -13.74 10.77 -4.91
CA ARG A 31 -14.65 11.86 -4.49
C ARG A 31 -14.37 12.19 -3.03
N ASN A 32 -14.22 13.48 -2.70
CA ASN A 32 -13.88 13.92 -1.34
C ASN A 32 -12.68 13.15 -0.74
N GLY A 33 -11.63 12.92 -1.55
CA GLY A 33 -10.43 12.18 -1.14
C GLY A 33 -10.62 10.67 -0.90
N ARG A 34 -11.78 10.11 -1.26
CA ARG A 34 -12.09 8.68 -1.09
C ARG A 34 -12.38 7.99 -2.40
N ILE A 35 -11.93 6.75 -2.53
CA ILE A 35 -12.29 5.84 -3.63
C ILE A 35 -13.76 5.49 -3.45
N VAL A 36 -14.58 5.83 -4.46
CA VAL A 36 -16.02 5.52 -4.49
C VAL A 36 -16.37 4.49 -5.55
N GLU A 37 -15.49 4.27 -6.53
CA GLU A 37 -15.71 3.31 -7.61
C GLU A 37 -14.37 2.81 -8.17
N VAL A 38 -14.35 1.56 -8.65
CA VAL A 38 -13.18 0.93 -9.30
C VAL A 38 -13.64 0.30 -10.61
N LYS A 39 -12.92 0.55 -11.70
CA LYS A 39 -13.17 -0.03 -13.03
C LYS A 39 -11.85 -0.47 -13.67
N GLY A 40 -11.90 -1.42 -14.61
CA GLY A 40 -10.74 -1.72 -15.45
C GLY A 40 -10.43 -0.55 -16.39
N GLU A 41 -9.20 -0.49 -16.86
CA GLU A 41 -8.83 0.45 -17.92
C GLU A 41 -9.31 -0.02 -19.28
N ASP A 42 -9.76 0.94 -20.08
CA ASP A 42 -10.15 0.68 -21.46
C ASP A 42 -8.95 0.86 -22.38
N ILE A 43 -8.04 -0.12 -22.31
CA ILE A 43 -6.82 -0.19 -23.12
C ILE A 43 -6.81 -1.51 -23.89
N PRO A 44 -6.09 -1.57 -25.04
CA PRO A 44 -5.98 -2.78 -25.83
C PRO A 44 -5.55 -3.99 -24.98
N GLY A 45 -6.29 -5.09 -25.12
CA GLY A 45 -6.06 -6.34 -24.37
C GLY A 45 -6.80 -6.45 -23.04
N TRP A 46 -7.23 -5.33 -22.43
CA TRP A 46 -8.00 -5.33 -21.17
C TRP A 46 -9.46 -4.92 -21.36
N ASN A 47 -9.76 -4.01 -22.30
CA ASN A 47 -11.13 -3.62 -22.71
C ASN A 47 -12.06 -3.31 -21.51
N GLY A 48 -11.56 -2.55 -20.53
CA GLY A 48 -12.31 -2.14 -19.34
C GLY A 48 -12.54 -3.24 -18.29
N LYS A 49 -12.00 -4.45 -18.50
CA LYS A 49 -12.21 -5.59 -17.60
C LYS A 49 -11.28 -5.51 -16.40
N VAL A 50 -11.81 -5.85 -15.23
CA VAL A 50 -11.03 -6.11 -14.02
C VAL A 50 -11.79 -7.14 -13.16
N CYS A 51 -11.09 -7.95 -12.38
CA CYS A 51 -11.74 -9.00 -11.58
C CYS A 51 -12.43 -8.44 -10.34
N GLY A 52 -13.37 -9.22 -9.77
CA GLY A 52 -14.11 -8.84 -8.57
C GLY A 52 -13.23 -8.50 -7.36
N LYS A 53 -12.03 -9.11 -7.25
CA LYS A 53 -11.06 -8.78 -6.19
C LYS A 53 -10.61 -7.32 -6.25
N ALA A 54 -10.47 -6.74 -7.43
CA ALA A 54 -10.12 -5.33 -7.57
C ALA A 54 -11.32 -4.45 -7.19
N ILE A 55 -12.49 -4.79 -7.72
CA ILE A 55 -13.73 -4.02 -7.53
C ILE A 55 -14.08 -3.92 -6.04
N SER A 56 -14.01 -5.03 -5.30
CA SER A 56 -14.35 -5.05 -3.86
C SER A 56 -13.15 -4.79 -2.94
N GLY A 57 -11.94 -5.20 -3.34
CA GLY A 57 -10.80 -5.29 -2.43
C GLY A 57 -9.97 -4.02 -2.31
N ILE A 58 -9.90 -3.17 -3.33
CA ILE A 58 -9.01 -1.99 -3.31
C ILE A 58 -9.43 -1.00 -2.22
N GLY A 59 -10.73 -0.68 -2.15
CA GLY A 59 -11.25 0.18 -1.08
C GLY A 59 -11.04 -0.43 0.30
N ALA A 60 -11.34 -1.72 0.45
CA ALA A 60 -11.17 -2.44 1.72
C ALA A 60 -9.71 -2.44 2.21
N ARG A 61 -8.73 -2.57 1.30
CA ARG A 61 -7.30 -2.55 1.64
C ARG A 61 -6.79 -1.16 2.00
N VAL A 62 -7.18 -0.13 1.23
CA VAL A 62 -6.71 1.25 1.47
C VAL A 62 -7.25 1.80 2.78
N TYR A 63 -8.49 1.44 3.13
CA TYR A 63 -9.21 1.90 4.32
C TYR A 63 -9.31 0.85 5.43
N ALA A 64 -8.47 -0.19 5.39
CA ALA A 64 -8.45 -1.22 6.42
C ALA A 64 -8.19 -0.59 7.80
N PRO A 65 -9.00 -0.91 8.84
CA PRO A 65 -8.88 -0.29 10.16
C PRO A 65 -7.58 -0.65 10.88
N ASP A 66 -6.98 -1.78 10.52
CA ASP A 66 -5.74 -2.35 11.03
C ASP A 66 -4.52 -2.03 10.15
N ARG A 67 -4.67 -1.13 9.17
CA ARG A 67 -3.56 -0.73 8.29
C ARG A 67 -2.43 -0.10 9.09
N ILE A 68 -1.20 -0.53 8.81
CA ILE A 68 0.01 0.08 9.37
C ILE A 68 0.20 1.47 8.72
N LEU A 69 0.04 2.53 9.52
CA LEU A 69 0.12 3.93 9.07
C LEU A 69 1.47 4.59 9.34
N TYR A 70 2.28 4.01 10.23
CA TYR A 70 3.55 4.57 10.68
C TYR A 70 4.65 3.51 10.63
N PRO A 71 5.92 3.91 10.44
CA PRO A 71 7.05 3.02 10.66
C PRO A 71 7.03 2.46 12.09
N LEU A 72 7.44 1.20 12.21
CA LEU A 72 7.48 0.46 13.47
C LEU A 72 8.85 -0.20 13.66
N LYS A 73 9.42 -0.04 14.85
CA LYS A 73 10.65 -0.71 15.29
C LYS A 73 10.31 -1.83 16.27
N ARG A 74 10.87 -3.02 16.07
CA ARG A 74 10.74 -4.13 17.01
C ARG A 74 11.48 -3.80 18.31
N VAL A 75 10.83 -3.98 19.46
CA VAL A 75 11.38 -3.68 20.80
C VAL A 75 11.39 -4.88 21.74
N GLY A 76 10.97 -6.05 21.27
CA GLY A 76 11.05 -7.33 21.98
C GLY A 76 11.66 -8.43 21.13
N GLU A 77 11.65 -9.66 21.64
CA GLU A 77 12.19 -10.81 20.92
C GLU A 77 11.38 -11.15 19.66
N ARG A 78 12.02 -11.89 18.74
CA ARG A 78 11.35 -12.32 17.51
C ARG A 78 10.23 -13.31 17.86
N GLY A 79 8.99 -12.89 17.66
CA GLY A 79 7.80 -13.70 17.93
C GLY A 79 6.83 -13.03 18.89
N GLU A 80 7.29 -12.08 19.70
CA GLU A 80 6.46 -11.42 20.73
C GLU A 80 5.49 -10.36 20.19
N ALA A 81 5.57 -10.02 18.91
CA ALA A 81 4.80 -8.95 18.27
C ALA A 81 4.89 -7.56 18.97
N ARG A 82 6.00 -7.29 19.67
CA ARG A 82 6.24 -6.02 20.36
C ARG A 82 6.94 -4.99 19.46
N PHE A 83 6.23 -3.91 19.15
CA PHE A 83 6.71 -2.82 18.30
C PHE A 83 6.45 -1.45 18.93
N ALA A 84 7.38 -0.53 18.73
CA ALA A 84 7.21 0.90 19.03
C ALA A 84 7.18 1.70 17.73
N ARG A 85 6.45 2.81 17.71
CA ARG A 85 6.48 3.75 16.58
C ARG A 85 7.85 4.42 16.50
N CYS A 86 8.26 4.74 15.28
CA CYS A 86 9.50 5.44 14.97
C CYS A 86 9.31 6.30 13.71
N THR A 87 10.32 7.07 13.36
CA THR A 87 10.32 7.88 12.14
C THR A 87 10.80 7.08 10.92
N TRP A 88 10.48 7.58 9.73
CA TRP A 88 11.00 7.00 8.49
C TRP A 88 12.52 7.08 8.41
N GLU A 89 13.10 8.21 8.83
CA GLU A 89 14.54 8.43 8.86
C GLU A 89 15.25 7.42 9.77
N GLU A 90 14.72 7.17 10.98
CA GLU A 90 15.28 6.17 11.90
C GLU A 90 15.30 4.77 11.30
N VAL A 91 14.20 4.33 10.66
CA VAL A 91 14.12 2.96 10.09
C VAL A 91 15.01 2.80 8.86
N ILE A 92 15.02 3.81 7.97
CA ILE A 92 15.85 3.79 6.76
C ILE A 92 17.33 3.79 7.13
N ASN A 93 17.75 4.66 8.06
CA ASN A 93 19.13 4.72 8.53
C ASN A 93 19.55 3.41 9.21
N ALA A 94 18.69 2.83 10.06
CA ALA A 94 18.96 1.54 10.68
C ALA A 94 19.12 0.42 9.64
N ALA A 95 18.26 0.38 8.62
CA ALA A 95 18.36 -0.59 7.53
C ALA A 95 19.64 -0.42 6.72
N ALA A 96 20.02 0.83 6.40
CA ALA A 96 21.25 1.14 5.67
C ALA A 96 22.51 0.69 6.45
N VAL A 97 22.59 1.00 7.76
CA VAL A 97 23.70 0.56 8.62
C VAL A 97 23.83 -0.97 8.62
N ILE A 98 22.73 -1.69 8.78
CA ILE A 98 22.73 -3.17 8.79
C ILE A 98 23.22 -3.73 7.46
N LEU A 99 22.74 -3.20 6.33
CA LEU A 99 23.18 -3.64 5.00
C LEU A 99 24.67 -3.35 4.77
N THR A 100 25.15 -2.17 5.14
CA THR A 100 26.57 -1.82 5.06
C THR A 100 27.42 -2.78 5.87
N LEU A 101 27.06 -3.05 7.13
CA LEU A 101 27.78 -4.00 7.97
C LEU A 101 27.80 -5.39 7.34
N TRP A 102 26.67 -5.88 6.81
CA TRP A 102 26.59 -7.19 6.17
C TRP A 102 27.51 -7.32 4.95
N VAL A 103 27.56 -6.29 4.10
CA VAL A 103 28.44 -6.25 2.93
C VAL A 103 29.91 -6.28 3.35
N HIS A 104 30.30 -5.46 4.32
CA HIS A 104 31.71 -5.32 4.71
C HIS A 104 32.20 -6.50 5.56
N THR A 105 31.35 -7.06 6.43
CA THR A 105 31.71 -8.23 7.26
C THR A 105 31.76 -9.53 6.47
N ARG A 106 30.98 -9.68 5.39
CA ARG A 106 31.03 -10.87 4.52
C ARG A 106 32.10 -10.81 3.43
N LEU A 107 32.52 -9.62 2.99
CA LEU A 107 33.64 -9.49 2.04
C LEU A 107 34.98 -9.91 2.65
N VAL A 108 35.17 -9.76 3.96
CA VAL A 108 36.40 -10.19 4.66
C VAL A 108 36.41 -11.68 4.99
N ALA A 109 35.26 -12.36 4.94
CA ALA A 109 35.14 -13.80 5.25
C ALA A 109 35.20 -14.72 4.01
N ILE A 110 35.34 -14.15 2.80
CA ILE A 110 35.41 -14.90 1.52
C ILE A 110 36.82 -14.84 0.90
N ILE A 111 37.75 -14.09 1.51
CA ILE A 111 39.20 -14.15 1.25
C ILE A 111 39.84 -14.95 2.37
#